data_AF-A0A1Y1N4B7-F1
#
_entry.id   AF-A0A1Y1N4B7-F1
#
_cell.length_a   1.000
_cell.length_b   1.000
_cell.length_c   1.000
_cell.angle_alpha   90.00
_cell.angle_beta   90.00
_cell.angle_gamma   90.00
#
_symmetry.space_group_name_H-M   'P 1'
#
loop_
_entity.id
_entity.type
_entity.pdbx_description
1 polymer ?
#
loop_
_entity_poly.entity_id
_entity_poly.type
_entity_poly.pdbx_seq_one_letter_code
_entity_poly.pdbx_strand_id
1 'polypeptide(L)'
;MLNVRGPFLISTCIILTYGFQSCSLPYNEIGKCVDLKQCPELQRHHLASRISLNTSKDQCDYFKVCCPTTSTHFKNSKRIKKSVRISQNDHVQCGIQYPGNRIFGGTITDLHEFPWMALLIYQTEKGPGLACGGVLISQKYVLTAAHCVTGPSMRKVGKLIAVRLGEHNIETPVDCDDDEIDEDCALPHMDIFIESATPHPNYTAESSSKYNDIALIKLNQAVNYTKDVQPICLGEAAQVSKWNNPGADLVVSGWGQTETRGKP
;
A
#
# COMPACT_ATOMS: atom_id res chain seq x y z
N MET A 1 38.29 -69.00 -12.21
CA MET A 1 36.85 -68.77 -11.94
C MET A 1 36.75 -68.10 -10.58
N LEU A 2 36.55 -66.79 -10.53
CA LEU A 2 36.41 -66.03 -9.29
C LEU A 2 35.11 -65.23 -9.37
N ASN A 3 34.29 -65.47 -8.36
CA ASN A 3 32.90 -65.08 -8.20
C ASN A 3 32.86 -63.72 -7.50
N VAL A 4 32.32 -62.68 -8.14
CA VAL A 4 32.23 -61.32 -7.56
C VAL A 4 30.80 -61.09 -7.08
N ARG A 5 30.62 -61.04 -5.75
CA ARG A 5 29.42 -60.48 -5.11
C ARG A 5 29.64 -58.98 -4.88
N GLY A 6 28.84 -58.14 -5.52
CA GLY A 6 28.72 -56.71 -5.21
C GLY A 6 27.41 -56.42 -4.45
N PRO A 7 27.37 -55.43 -3.54
CA PRO A 7 26.19 -55.14 -2.73
C PRO A 7 25.13 -54.36 -3.54
N PHE A 8 23.87 -54.74 -3.37
CA PHE A 8 22.71 -53.98 -3.83
C PHE A 8 22.50 -52.74 -2.95
N LEU A 9 22.68 -51.55 -3.52
CA LEU A 9 22.25 -50.29 -2.90
C LEU A 9 20.79 -50.04 -3.29
N ILE A 10 19.87 -50.20 -2.34
CA ILE A 10 18.47 -49.77 -2.47
C ILE A 10 18.46 -48.25 -2.23
N SER A 11 18.34 -47.47 -3.30
CA SER A 11 18.06 -46.04 -3.20
C SER A 11 16.58 -45.86 -2.90
N THR A 12 16.24 -45.65 -1.61
CA THR A 12 14.91 -45.18 -1.22
C THR A 12 14.77 -43.74 -1.69
N CYS A 13 14.04 -43.53 -2.78
CA CYS A 13 13.59 -42.23 -3.20
C CYS A 13 12.53 -41.75 -2.21
N ILE A 14 12.91 -40.84 -1.30
CA ILE A 14 11.94 -40.11 -0.47
C ILE A 14 11.22 -39.16 -1.42
N ILE A 15 10.04 -39.56 -1.89
CA ILE A 15 9.10 -38.66 -2.55
C ILE A 15 8.59 -37.72 -1.46
N LEU A 16 9.16 -36.52 -1.37
CA LEU A 16 8.53 -35.42 -0.64
C LEU A 16 7.25 -35.07 -1.38
N THR A 17 6.13 -35.65 -0.97
CA THR A 17 4.81 -35.19 -1.39
C THR A 17 4.61 -33.79 -0.81
N TYR A 18 4.85 -32.75 -1.61
CA TYR A 18 4.42 -31.39 -1.30
C TYR A 18 2.90 -31.41 -1.17
N GLY A 19 2.40 -31.48 0.07
CA GLY A 19 0.99 -31.38 0.37
C GLY A 19 0.49 -29.98 0.02
N PHE A 20 -0.49 -29.88 -0.88
CA PHE A 20 -1.17 -28.62 -1.15
C PHE A 20 -2.02 -28.24 0.07
N GLN A 21 -1.79 -27.05 0.63
CA GLN A 21 -2.59 -26.51 1.74
C GLN A 21 -4.04 -26.29 1.27
N SER A 22 -4.97 -26.94 1.96
CA SER A 22 -6.41 -26.79 1.73
C SER A 22 -6.96 -25.70 2.63
N CYS A 23 -7.96 -24.97 2.16
CA CYS A 23 -8.59 -23.86 2.87
C CYS A 23 -10.11 -23.96 2.73
N SER A 24 -10.84 -23.24 3.58
CA SER A 24 -12.30 -23.24 3.60
C SER A 24 -12.83 -21.93 3.05
N LEU A 25 -13.88 -22.03 2.23
CA LEU A 25 -14.64 -20.92 1.67
C LEU A 25 -15.98 -20.76 2.42
N PRO A 26 -16.68 -19.62 2.24
CA PRO A 26 -18.04 -19.46 2.72
C PRO A 26 -18.95 -20.64 2.29
N TYR A 27 -19.92 -21.01 3.14
CA TYR A 27 -20.83 -22.14 2.93
C TYR A 27 -20.20 -23.55 3.01
N ASN A 28 -19.11 -23.72 3.77
CA ASN A 28 -18.41 -25.00 4.00
C ASN A 28 -17.82 -25.64 2.74
N GLU A 29 -17.49 -24.84 1.73
CA GLU A 29 -16.79 -25.32 0.54
C GLU A 29 -15.28 -25.42 0.79
N ILE A 30 -14.61 -26.37 0.13
CA ILE A 30 -13.17 -26.58 0.25
C ILE A 30 -12.45 -25.96 -0.95
N GLY A 31 -11.54 -25.05 -0.68
CA GLY A 31 -10.61 -24.44 -1.62
C GLY A 31 -9.18 -24.93 -1.47
N LYS A 32 -8.32 -24.49 -2.39
CA LYS A 32 -6.86 -24.70 -2.37
C LYS A 32 -6.15 -23.37 -2.30
N CYS A 33 -5.12 -23.28 -1.46
CA CYS A 33 -4.25 -22.11 -1.40
C CYS A 33 -3.35 -22.08 -2.64
N VAL A 34 -3.58 -21.12 -3.53
CA VAL A 34 -2.83 -20.95 -4.78
C VAL A 34 -2.46 -19.48 -4.98
N ASP A 35 -1.50 -19.19 -5.87
CA ASP A 35 -1.24 -17.82 -6.27
C ASP A 35 -2.48 -17.20 -6.93
N LEU A 36 -2.69 -15.90 -6.76
CA LEU A 36 -3.81 -15.19 -7.40
C LEU A 36 -3.81 -15.37 -8.94
N LYS A 37 -2.63 -15.55 -9.54
CA LYS A 37 -2.47 -15.84 -10.98
C LYS A 37 -3.02 -17.21 -11.38
N GLN A 38 -3.09 -18.14 -10.44
CA GLN A 38 -3.49 -19.54 -10.64
C GLN A 38 -4.97 -19.79 -10.27
N CYS A 39 -5.73 -18.73 -9.91
CA CYS A 39 -7.16 -18.83 -9.64
C CYS A 39 -8.01 -18.17 -10.74
N PRO A 40 -8.39 -18.91 -11.81
CA PRO A 40 -9.11 -18.34 -12.95
C PRO A 40 -10.51 -17.82 -12.61
N GLU A 41 -11.16 -18.38 -11.59
CA GLU A 41 -12.51 -17.96 -11.18
C GLU A 41 -12.49 -16.56 -10.52
N LEU A 42 -11.43 -16.22 -9.77
CA LEU A 42 -11.24 -14.88 -9.21
C LEU A 42 -10.78 -13.86 -10.26
N GLN A 43 -10.06 -14.30 -11.29
CA GLN A 43 -9.67 -13.45 -12.43
C GLN A 43 -10.86 -13.07 -13.30
N ARG A 44 -11.76 -14.01 -13.61
CA ARG A 44 -12.87 -13.80 -14.56
C ARG A 44 -13.91 -12.79 -14.11
N HIS A 45 -14.08 -12.61 -12.80
CA HIS A 45 -15.17 -11.80 -12.28
C HIS A 45 -14.79 -10.38 -11.85
N HIS A 46 -13.52 -9.93 -12.00
CA HIS A 46 -13.04 -8.67 -11.42
C HIS A 46 -13.46 -8.50 -9.94
N LEU A 47 -13.63 -9.63 -9.23
CA LEU A 47 -14.19 -9.69 -7.87
C LEU A 47 -13.11 -9.56 -6.80
N ALA A 48 -11.83 -9.48 -7.17
CA ALA A 48 -10.73 -9.24 -6.25
C ALA A 48 -10.89 -7.92 -5.45
N SER A 49 -11.68 -6.97 -5.96
CA SER A 49 -12.00 -5.70 -5.28
C SER A 49 -13.38 -5.68 -4.59
N ARG A 50 -14.19 -6.74 -4.71
CA ARG A 50 -15.56 -6.79 -4.15
C ARG A 50 -15.87 -7.99 -3.28
N ILE A 51 -15.01 -9.00 -3.28
CA ILE A 51 -15.00 -9.98 -2.20
C ILE A 51 -13.93 -9.49 -1.25
N SER A 52 -14.32 -8.67 -0.27
CA SER A 52 -13.72 -8.85 1.05
C SER A 52 -13.93 -10.32 1.37
N LEU A 53 -12.90 -11.15 1.12
CA LEU A 53 -12.84 -12.48 1.67
C LEU A 53 -12.61 -12.25 3.17
N ASN A 54 -13.68 -11.87 3.86
CA ASN A 54 -13.79 -11.73 5.30
C ASN A 54 -13.73 -13.10 6.01
N THR A 55 -13.12 -14.08 5.36
CA THR A 55 -12.91 -15.45 5.85
C THR A 55 -11.70 -16.01 5.09
N SER A 56 -10.49 -15.72 5.57
CA SER A 56 -9.30 -16.59 5.51
C SER A 56 -7.97 -15.83 5.71
N LYS A 57 -7.90 -14.84 6.60
CA LYS A 57 -6.57 -14.31 7.00
C LYS A 57 -5.72 -15.33 7.78
N ASP A 58 -6.29 -16.50 8.12
CA ASP A 58 -5.62 -17.54 8.92
C ASP A 58 -5.35 -18.88 8.21
N GLN A 59 -5.81 -19.12 6.97
CA GLN A 59 -5.78 -20.48 6.39
C GLN A 59 -4.79 -20.72 5.24
N CYS A 60 -4.24 -19.68 4.64
CA CYS A 60 -3.23 -19.79 3.59
C CYS A 60 -1.99 -18.99 3.98
N ASP A 61 -0.80 -19.52 3.67
CA ASP A 61 0.46 -18.81 3.86
C ASP A 61 0.47 -17.42 3.18
N TYR A 62 1.31 -16.54 3.70
CA TYR A 62 1.58 -15.20 3.17
C TYR A 62 1.75 -15.23 1.63
N PHE A 63 0.99 -14.39 0.91
CA PHE A 63 0.86 -14.28 -0.55
C PHE A 63 -0.04 -15.30 -1.31
N LYS A 64 -0.68 -16.27 -0.66
CA LYS A 64 -1.63 -17.20 -1.33
C LYS A 64 -3.09 -16.81 -1.10
N VAL A 65 -3.96 -17.15 -2.05
CA VAL A 65 -5.43 -16.98 -1.93
C VAL A 65 -6.14 -18.33 -1.92
N CYS A 66 -7.25 -18.42 -1.19
CA CYS A 66 -8.08 -19.63 -1.20
C CYS A 66 -8.93 -19.70 -2.49
N CYS A 67 -8.60 -20.61 -3.39
CA CYS A 67 -9.29 -20.77 -4.67
C CYS A 67 -10.24 -21.99 -4.65
N PRO A 68 -11.52 -21.85 -5.03
CA PRO A 68 -12.47 -22.96 -5.05
C PRO A 68 -12.02 -24.09 -5.99
N THR A 69 -12.17 -25.32 -5.53
CA THR A 69 -11.89 -26.51 -6.35
C THR A 69 -13.05 -26.91 -7.26
N THR A 70 -14.26 -26.40 -6.99
CA THR A 70 -15.47 -26.67 -7.77
C THR A 70 -16.19 -25.38 -8.15
N SER A 71 -16.47 -25.19 -9.45
CA SER A 71 -17.09 -23.98 -10.04
C SER A 71 -18.64 -24.02 -9.95
N THR A 72 -19.18 -24.57 -8.87
CA THR A 72 -20.63 -24.86 -8.78
C THR A 72 -21.46 -23.66 -8.32
N HIS A 73 -20.90 -22.71 -7.57
CA HIS A 73 -21.66 -21.55 -7.06
C HIS A 73 -21.51 -20.24 -7.87
N PHE A 74 -20.49 -20.10 -8.72
CA PHE A 74 -20.30 -18.89 -9.55
C PHE A 74 -21.23 -18.81 -10.78
N LYS A 75 -21.95 -19.88 -11.11
CA LYS A 75 -22.84 -19.93 -12.28
C LYS A 75 -24.18 -19.22 -12.10
N ASN A 76 -24.52 -18.77 -10.88
CA ASN A 76 -25.84 -18.20 -10.57
C ASN A 76 -25.86 -16.69 -10.30
N SER A 77 -24.79 -15.95 -10.63
CA SER A 77 -24.92 -14.49 -10.73
C SER A 77 -25.64 -14.15 -12.05
N LYS A 78 -26.98 -14.18 -12.01
CA LYS A 78 -27.82 -13.71 -13.11
C LYS A 78 -27.35 -12.31 -13.51
N ARG A 79 -26.96 -12.19 -14.77
CA ARG A 79 -26.59 -10.94 -15.45
C ARG A 79 -27.71 -9.91 -15.25
N ILE A 80 -27.59 -9.06 -14.23
CA ILE A 80 -28.48 -7.91 -14.07
C ILE A 80 -28.11 -6.94 -15.20
N LYS A 81 -28.78 -7.09 -16.34
CA LYS A 81 -28.87 -6.05 -17.36
C LYS A 81 -29.78 -4.93 -16.82
N LYS A 82 -29.31 -4.21 -15.80
CA LYS A 82 -29.78 -2.83 -15.63
C LYS A 82 -28.85 -2.01 -16.50
N SER A 83 -29.41 -1.33 -17.48
CA SER A 83 -28.76 -0.18 -18.09
C SER A 83 -28.47 0.80 -16.96
N VAL A 84 -27.29 0.68 -16.35
CA VAL A 84 -26.76 1.70 -15.46
C VAL A 84 -26.53 2.88 -16.38
N ARG A 85 -27.46 3.83 -16.36
CA ARG A 85 -27.11 5.20 -16.71
C ARG A 85 -25.93 5.52 -15.81
N ILE A 86 -24.75 5.67 -16.40
CA ILE A 86 -23.57 6.17 -15.70
C ILE A 86 -24.01 7.52 -15.14
N SER A 87 -24.35 7.53 -13.85
CA SER A 87 -24.46 8.77 -13.10
C SER A 87 -23.07 9.37 -13.15
N GLN A 88 -22.93 10.52 -13.78
CA GLN A 88 -21.69 11.30 -13.83
C GLN A 88 -21.35 11.89 -12.44
N ASN A 89 -21.36 11.06 -11.40
CA ASN A 89 -21.23 11.51 -10.02
C ASN A 89 -20.52 10.54 -9.07
N ASP A 90 -19.69 9.62 -9.59
CA ASP A 90 -18.63 9.00 -8.77
C ASP A 90 -17.44 9.99 -8.72
N HIS A 91 -17.64 11.11 -8.03
CA HIS A 91 -16.52 11.93 -7.59
C HIS A 91 -15.72 11.10 -6.59
N VAL A 92 -14.47 10.79 -6.93
CA VAL A 92 -13.52 10.24 -5.96
C VAL A 92 -13.45 11.23 -4.80
N GLN A 93 -13.94 10.83 -3.63
CA GLN A 93 -13.84 11.65 -2.42
C GLN A 93 -12.36 11.77 -2.03
N CYS A 94 -11.91 13.00 -1.81
CA CYS A 94 -10.55 13.34 -1.40
C CYS A 94 -10.59 14.30 -0.21
N GLY A 95 -9.48 14.40 0.51
CA GLY A 95 -9.30 15.40 1.57
C GLY A 95 -10.24 15.23 2.77
N ILE A 96 -10.80 14.03 2.97
CA ILE A 96 -11.57 13.70 4.17
C ILE A 96 -10.58 13.48 5.31
N GLN A 97 -10.56 14.43 6.25
CA GLN A 97 -9.83 14.32 7.51
C GLN A 97 -10.78 13.75 8.56
N TYR A 98 -10.37 12.70 9.27
CA TYR A 98 -11.12 12.23 10.43
C TYR A 98 -10.83 13.18 11.60
N PRO A 99 -11.85 13.63 12.35
CA PRO A 99 -11.68 14.64 13.37
C PRO A 99 -10.84 14.09 14.52
N GLY A 100 -9.74 14.78 14.81
CA GLY A 100 -8.94 14.57 16.00
C GLY A 100 -9.03 15.74 16.99
N ASN A 101 -8.68 15.50 18.25
CA ASN A 101 -8.57 16.51 19.31
C ASN A 101 -7.37 17.43 19.04
N ARG A 102 -7.58 18.45 18.21
CA ARG A 102 -6.54 19.42 17.83
C ARG A 102 -6.07 20.25 19.03
N ILE A 103 -4.82 20.06 19.44
CA ILE A 103 -4.11 20.93 20.39
C ILE A 103 -2.89 21.55 19.68
N PHE A 104 -2.64 22.84 19.87
CA PHE A 104 -1.54 23.58 19.23
C PHE A 104 -0.19 23.26 19.89
N GLY A 105 0.88 23.03 19.10
CA GLY A 105 2.25 22.86 19.61
C GLY A 105 3.08 21.75 18.96
N GLY A 106 2.53 20.99 18.01
CA GLY A 106 3.17 19.79 17.46
C GLY A 106 3.00 18.63 18.42
N THR A 107 1.93 17.87 18.23
CA THR A 107 1.55 16.71 19.05
C THR A 107 1.43 15.48 18.18
N ILE A 108 1.42 14.31 18.80
CA ILE A 108 1.06 13.06 18.12
C ILE A 108 -0.32 13.28 17.48
N THR A 109 -0.45 12.92 16.21
CA THR A 109 -1.72 13.02 15.48
C THR A 109 -2.66 11.94 16.00
N ASP A 110 -3.96 12.13 15.83
CA ASP A 110 -4.88 11.04 16.16
C ASP A 110 -4.77 9.92 15.10
N LEU A 111 -5.18 8.71 15.48
CA LEU A 111 -5.22 7.60 14.56
C LEU A 111 -6.14 7.96 13.37
N HIS A 112 -5.71 7.64 12.15
CA HIS A 112 -6.42 7.95 10.90
C HIS A 112 -6.55 9.43 10.51
N GLU A 113 -5.97 10.38 11.25
CA GLU A 113 -6.21 11.81 11.01
C GLU A 113 -5.78 12.26 9.60
N PHE A 114 -4.66 11.75 9.09
CA PHE A 114 -4.12 12.12 7.77
C PHE A 114 -3.94 10.89 6.86
N PRO A 115 -5.02 10.33 6.30
CA PRO A 115 -4.99 9.06 5.57
C PRO A 115 -4.30 9.13 4.19
N TRP A 116 -3.92 10.33 3.75
CA TRP A 116 -3.14 10.53 2.53
C TRP A 116 -1.64 10.46 2.73
N MET A 117 -1.16 10.40 3.97
CA MET A 117 0.27 10.44 4.25
C MET A 117 0.97 9.19 3.68
N ALA A 118 2.12 9.44 3.04
CA ALA A 118 2.92 8.42 2.42
C ALA A 118 4.37 8.52 2.90
N LEU A 119 4.95 7.37 3.24
CA LEU A 119 6.37 7.24 3.59
C LEU A 119 7.12 6.59 2.43
N LEU A 120 8.23 7.19 2.01
CA LEU A 120 9.03 6.71 0.89
C LEU A 120 10.11 5.74 1.38
N ILE A 121 10.12 4.54 0.80
CA ILE A 121 11.03 3.45 1.17
C ILE A 121 12.17 3.37 0.15
N TYR A 122 13.39 3.51 0.65
CA TYR A 122 14.62 3.43 -0.13
C TYR A 122 15.36 2.13 0.18
N GLN A 123 15.87 1.49 -0.86
CA GLN A 123 16.87 0.43 -0.71
C GLN A 123 18.21 1.08 -0.37
N THR A 124 18.62 0.97 0.89
CA THR A 124 19.92 1.41 1.39
C THR A 124 20.89 0.22 1.49
N GLU A 125 22.16 0.48 1.77
CA GLU A 125 23.17 -0.57 2.03
C GLU A 125 22.82 -1.43 3.26
N LYS A 126 22.08 -0.88 4.23
CA LYS A 126 21.69 -1.57 5.47
C LYS A 126 20.32 -2.25 5.38
N GLY A 127 19.70 -2.21 4.21
CA GLY A 127 18.32 -2.66 3.99
C GLY A 127 17.34 -1.52 3.69
N PRO A 128 16.03 -1.79 3.66
CA PRO A 128 15.01 -0.77 3.45
C PRO A 128 15.06 0.31 4.53
N GLY A 129 15.00 1.58 4.12
CA GLY A 129 15.01 2.74 5.02
C GLY A 129 14.00 3.80 4.62
N LEU A 130 13.50 4.55 5.60
CA LEU A 130 12.56 5.65 5.41
C LEU A 130 13.32 6.98 5.47
N ALA A 131 13.06 7.88 4.53
CA ALA A 131 13.76 9.17 4.48
C ALA A 131 12.91 10.36 4.03
N CYS A 132 11.94 10.14 3.15
CA CYS A 132 11.09 11.20 2.61
C CYS A 132 9.61 10.88 2.81
N GLY A 133 8.79 11.92 2.79
CA GLY A 133 7.34 11.82 2.77
C GLY A 133 6.74 12.09 1.39
N GLY A 134 5.44 11.86 1.27
CA GLY A 134 4.61 12.24 0.14
C GLY A 134 3.15 12.21 0.53
N VAL A 135 2.27 12.48 -0.44
CA VAL A 135 0.83 12.41 -0.27
C VAL A 135 0.16 11.62 -1.39
N LEU A 136 -0.75 10.73 -1.04
CA LEU A 136 -1.57 9.99 -2.01
C LEU A 136 -2.54 10.97 -2.68
N ILE A 137 -2.55 11.03 -4.01
CA ILE A 137 -3.45 11.92 -4.78
C ILE A 137 -4.44 11.14 -5.64
N SER A 138 -4.21 9.83 -5.83
CA SER A 138 -5.14 8.90 -6.47
C SER A 138 -4.73 7.46 -6.12
N GLN A 139 -5.51 6.46 -6.55
CA GLN A 139 -5.21 5.05 -6.31
C GLN A 139 -3.84 4.58 -6.84
N LYS A 140 -3.22 5.33 -7.76
CA LYS A 140 -1.94 4.94 -8.38
C LYS A 140 -0.84 5.99 -8.30
N TYR A 141 -1.12 7.16 -7.72
CA TYR A 141 -0.18 8.27 -7.74
C TYR A 141 0.01 8.87 -6.37
N VAL A 142 1.29 9.06 -6.04
CA VAL A 142 1.77 9.76 -4.86
C VAL A 142 2.53 10.99 -5.33
N LEU A 143 2.20 12.14 -4.76
CA LEU A 143 2.90 13.40 -4.97
C LEU A 143 3.99 13.58 -3.91
N THR A 144 5.18 13.99 -4.32
CA THR A 144 6.30 14.25 -3.41
C THR A 144 7.21 15.34 -3.99
N ALA A 145 8.32 15.65 -3.32
CA ALA A 145 9.34 16.55 -3.81
C ALA A 145 10.24 15.84 -4.84
N ALA A 146 10.79 16.60 -5.79
CA ALA A 146 11.71 16.07 -6.78
C ALA A 146 13.04 15.64 -6.15
N HIS A 147 13.55 16.36 -5.15
CA HIS A 147 14.76 15.97 -4.43
C HIS A 147 14.63 14.59 -3.77
N CYS A 148 13.43 14.16 -3.40
CA CYS A 148 13.20 12.83 -2.83
C CYS A 148 13.41 11.70 -3.85
N VAL A 149 13.30 11.96 -5.16
CA VAL A 149 13.31 10.91 -6.19
C VAL A 149 14.52 10.99 -7.14
N THR A 150 15.33 12.05 -7.05
CA THR A 150 16.51 12.23 -7.89
C THR A 150 17.64 12.98 -7.18
N GLY A 151 18.83 12.95 -7.75
CA GLY A 151 19.94 13.80 -7.29
C GLY A 151 20.62 13.34 -5.99
N PRO A 152 21.12 14.28 -5.17
CA PRO A 152 21.90 13.98 -3.98
C PRO A 152 21.21 13.07 -2.97
N SER A 153 19.89 13.16 -2.79
CA SER A 153 19.17 12.35 -1.80
C SER A 153 19.15 10.87 -2.20
N MET A 154 19.01 10.57 -3.49
CA MET A 154 19.17 9.19 -4.02
C MET A 154 20.61 8.68 -3.90
N ARG A 155 21.62 9.57 -3.99
CA ARG A 155 23.03 9.19 -3.80
C ARG A 155 23.37 8.92 -2.32
N LYS A 156 22.74 9.64 -1.39
CA LYS A 156 23.00 9.54 0.05
C LYS A 156 22.19 8.43 0.73
N VAL A 157 20.93 8.25 0.33
CA VAL A 157 20.00 7.33 0.99
C VAL A 157 19.96 5.98 0.26
N GLY A 158 19.75 6.01 -1.07
CA GLY A 158 19.66 4.80 -1.89
C GLY A 158 18.58 4.90 -2.96
N LYS A 159 18.21 3.76 -3.55
CA LYS A 159 17.20 3.71 -4.61
C LYS A 159 15.79 3.67 -4.02
N LEU A 160 14.91 4.60 -4.39
CA LEU A 160 13.48 4.51 -4.07
C LEU A 160 12.88 3.23 -4.67
N ILE A 161 12.24 2.39 -3.84
CA ILE A 161 11.69 1.09 -4.24
C ILE A 161 10.19 0.97 -3.98
N ALA A 162 9.66 1.58 -2.92
CA ALA A 162 8.29 1.42 -2.51
C ALA A 162 7.76 2.65 -1.77
N VAL A 163 6.45 2.68 -1.58
CA VAL A 163 5.72 3.65 -0.76
C VAL A 163 4.93 2.91 0.31
N ARG A 164 5.03 3.35 1.55
CA ARG A 164 4.20 2.91 2.67
C ARG A 164 2.99 3.83 2.84
N LEU A 165 1.80 3.25 2.96
CA LEU A 165 0.53 3.97 3.20
C LEU A 165 -0.19 3.36 4.41
N GLY A 166 -1.02 4.17 5.08
CA GLY A 166 -1.78 3.73 6.26
C GLY A 166 -0.91 3.46 7.49
N GLU A 167 0.23 4.13 7.60
CA GLU A 167 1.10 4.07 8.77
C GLU A 167 0.74 5.17 9.75
N HIS A 168 0.79 4.89 11.05
CA HIS A 168 0.73 5.91 12.09
C HIS A 168 2.00 5.89 12.94
N ASN A 169 2.36 4.76 13.54
CA ASN A 169 3.58 4.60 14.33
C ASN A 169 4.57 3.63 13.68
N ILE A 170 5.69 4.15 13.17
CA ILE A 170 6.72 3.37 12.47
C ILE A 170 7.44 2.33 13.35
N GLU A 171 7.28 2.39 14.67
CA GLU A 171 7.88 1.47 15.63
C GLU A 171 7.03 0.23 15.87
N THR A 172 5.73 0.26 15.52
CA THR A 172 4.76 -0.80 15.77
C THR A 172 4.14 -1.32 14.47
N PRO A 173 3.83 -2.63 14.39
CA PRO A 173 3.17 -3.20 13.21
C PRO A 173 1.64 -3.03 13.20
N VAL A 174 1.06 -2.72 14.37
CA VAL A 174 -0.37 -2.49 14.58
C VAL A 174 -0.49 -1.30 15.51
N ASP A 175 -1.31 -0.34 15.11
CA ASP A 175 -1.51 0.92 15.82
C ASP A 175 -2.96 0.94 16.32
N CYS A 176 -3.14 1.08 17.63
CA CYS A 176 -4.45 1.11 18.28
C CYS A 176 -4.56 2.35 19.16
N ASP A 177 -5.77 2.89 19.27
CA ASP A 177 -6.11 3.90 20.25
C ASP A 177 -6.63 3.23 21.52
N ASP A 178 -5.81 3.25 22.59
CA ASP A 178 -6.12 2.64 23.88
C ASP A 178 -7.07 3.51 24.73
N ASP A 179 -7.35 4.76 24.32
CA ASP A 179 -8.15 5.73 25.07
C ASP A 179 -9.65 5.72 24.70
N GLU A 180 -10.05 4.98 23.66
CA GLU A 180 -11.47 4.81 23.28
C GLU A 180 -12.18 3.66 24.04
N ILE A 181 -13.51 3.79 24.19
CA ILE A 181 -14.35 2.80 24.91
C ILE A 181 -14.38 1.45 24.17
N ASP A 182 -14.20 1.48 22.84
CA ASP A 182 -14.00 0.32 21.98
C ASP A 182 -12.60 0.45 21.37
N GLU A 183 -11.76 -0.59 21.46
CA GLU A 183 -10.39 -0.61 20.92
C GLU A 183 -10.42 -0.39 19.40
N ASP A 184 -10.08 0.82 18.94
CA ASP A 184 -10.01 1.18 17.52
C ASP A 184 -8.56 0.98 17.04
N CYS A 185 -8.35 -0.07 16.25
CA CYS A 185 -7.06 -0.37 15.66
C CYS A 185 -7.05 -0.09 14.15
N ALA A 186 -5.99 0.55 13.69
CA ALA A 186 -5.72 0.73 12.28
C ALA A 186 -5.41 -0.60 11.59
N LEU A 187 -5.75 -0.65 10.30
CA LEU A 187 -5.25 -1.73 9.45
C LEU A 187 -3.72 -1.64 9.38
N PRO A 188 -3.00 -2.78 9.29
CA PRO A 188 -1.56 -2.74 9.07
C PRO A 188 -1.21 -1.91 7.83
N HIS A 189 -0.14 -1.12 7.93
CA HIS A 189 0.37 -0.35 6.81
C HIS A 189 0.65 -1.25 5.59
N MET A 190 0.59 -0.64 4.41
CA MET A 190 0.84 -1.33 3.15
C MET A 190 2.07 -0.77 2.43
N ASP A 191 3.02 -1.64 2.12
CA ASP A 191 4.20 -1.31 1.32
C ASP A 191 3.95 -1.67 -0.16
N ILE A 192 3.91 -0.65 -1.00
CA ILE A 192 3.56 -0.76 -2.43
C ILE A 192 4.74 -0.37 -3.30
N PHE A 193 5.23 -1.31 -4.11
CA PHE A 193 6.34 -1.04 -5.02
C PHE A 193 5.97 0.02 -6.06
N ILE A 194 6.97 0.80 -6.47
CA ILE A 194 6.79 1.83 -7.49
C ILE A 194 6.99 1.24 -8.90
N GLU A 195 6.20 1.72 -9.86
CA GLU A 195 6.43 1.51 -11.29
C GLU A 195 7.47 2.51 -11.80
N SER A 196 7.33 3.78 -11.43
CA SER A 196 8.22 4.87 -11.85
C SER A 196 8.13 6.06 -10.92
N ALA A 197 9.21 6.85 -10.84
CA ALA A 197 9.21 8.16 -10.23
C ALA A 197 9.65 9.20 -11.27
N THR A 198 8.86 10.26 -11.43
CA THR A 198 9.05 11.28 -12.46
C THR A 198 9.15 12.65 -11.81
N PRO A 199 10.37 13.21 -11.67
CA PRO A 199 10.52 14.59 -11.25
C PRO A 199 10.02 15.54 -12.33
N HIS A 200 9.68 16.76 -11.94
CA HIS A 200 9.32 17.81 -12.89
C HIS A 200 10.47 18.02 -13.90
N PRO A 201 10.19 18.15 -15.21
CA PRO A 201 11.23 18.21 -16.24
C PRO A 201 12.19 19.39 -16.08
N ASN A 202 11.74 20.48 -15.45
CA ASN A 202 12.54 21.67 -15.17
C ASN A 202 13.15 21.69 -13.75
N TYR A 203 13.17 20.56 -13.04
CA TYR A 203 13.86 20.45 -11.76
C TYR A 203 15.35 20.21 -11.98
N THR A 204 16.19 21.02 -11.35
CA THR A 204 17.65 20.89 -11.41
C THR A 204 18.20 20.48 -10.04
N ALA A 205 18.55 19.21 -9.88
CA ALA A 205 18.96 18.63 -8.60
C ALA A 205 20.18 19.32 -7.95
N GLU A 206 21.15 19.77 -8.75
CA GLU A 206 22.38 20.42 -8.27
C GLU A 206 22.20 21.94 -8.04
N SER A 207 21.05 22.52 -8.41
CA SER A 207 20.76 23.93 -8.15
C SER A 207 20.50 24.17 -6.66
N SER A 208 20.98 25.30 -6.14
CA SER A 208 20.67 25.78 -4.79
C SER A 208 19.24 26.30 -4.64
N SER A 209 18.62 26.79 -5.73
CA SER A 209 17.28 27.39 -5.69
C SER A 209 16.13 26.40 -5.61
N LYS A 210 16.38 25.12 -5.91
CA LYS A 210 15.37 24.03 -5.89
C LYS A 210 14.03 24.39 -6.57
N TYR A 211 14.07 25.19 -7.65
CA TYR A 211 12.84 25.47 -8.40
C TYR A 211 12.24 24.19 -9.00
N ASN A 212 10.91 24.14 -9.04
CA ASN A 212 10.13 23.00 -9.53
C ASN A 212 10.39 21.70 -8.76
N ASP A 213 10.59 21.79 -7.44
CA ASP A 213 10.84 20.63 -6.57
C ASP A 213 9.58 19.80 -6.31
N ILE A 214 9.08 19.16 -7.35
CA ILE A 214 7.86 18.35 -7.35
C ILE A 214 8.06 17.12 -8.24
N ALA A 215 7.53 15.98 -7.79
CA ALA A 215 7.59 14.72 -8.50
C ALA A 215 6.33 13.88 -8.31
N LEU A 216 6.05 13.05 -9.31
CA LEU A 216 5.00 12.04 -9.25
C LEU A 216 5.63 10.66 -9.15
N ILE A 217 5.17 9.88 -8.18
CA ILE A 217 5.46 8.46 -8.05
C ILE A 217 4.23 7.70 -8.54
N LYS A 218 4.42 6.83 -9.53
CA LYS A 218 3.41 5.90 -10.02
C LYS A 218 3.60 4.56 -9.31
N LEU A 219 2.56 4.08 -8.64
CA LEU A 219 2.53 2.78 -7.98
C LEU A 219 2.34 1.66 -9.01
N ASN A 220 2.95 0.49 -8.76
CA ASN A 220 2.86 -0.65 -9.68
C ASN A 220 1.46 -1.31 -9.70
N GLN A 221 0.64 -1.02 -8.68
CA GLN A 221 -0.73 -1.47 -8.57
C GLN A 221 -1.61 -0.37 -7.97
N ALA A 222 -2.91 -0.44 -8.24
CA ALA A 222 -3.87 0.45 -7.61
C ALA A 222 -4.07 0.07 -6.15
N VAL A 223 -4.09 1.05 -5.25
CA VAL A 223 -4.45 0.86 -3.84
C VAL A 223 -5.96 0.98 -3.68
N ASN A 224 -6.51 0.19 -2.76
CA ASN A 224 -7.89 0.34 -2.34
C ASN A 224 -7.96 1.40 -1.24
N TYR A 225 -8.95 2.26 -1.30
CA TYR A 225 -9.16 3.23 -0.23
C TYR A 225 -9.77 2.57 1.00
N THR A 226 -9.28 2.96 2.16
CA THR A 226 -9.72 2.51 3.49
C THR A 226 -9.93 3.73 4.40
N LYS A 227 -10.17 3.51 5.69
CA LYS A 227 -10.14 4.59 6.70
C LYS A 227 -8.73 5.20 6.81
N ASP A 228 -7.70 4.37 6.68
CA ASP A 228 -6.28 4.73 6.82
C ASP A 228 -5.61 5.21 5.52
N VAL A 229 -6.25 4.96 4.37
CA VAL A 229 -5.66 5.22 3.05
C VAL A 229 -6.69 5.93 2.17
N GLN A 230 -6.54 7.24 2.00
CA GLN A 230 -7.40 8.08 1.16
C GLN A 230 -6.60 9.16 0.45
N PRO A 231 -7.05 9.68 -0.71
CA PRO A 231 -6.30 10.70 -1.42
C PRO A 231 -6.54 12.09 -0.82
N ILE A 232 -5.54 12.96 -0.84
CA ILE A 232 -5.70 14.40 -0.60
C ILE A 232 -6.26 15.08 -1.85
N CYS A 233 -7.05 16.14 -1.68
CA CYS A 233 -7.47 16.97 -2.80
C CYS A 233 -6.32 17.87 -3.28
N LEU A 234 -6.23 18.06 -4.60
CA LEU A 234 -5.36 19.07 -5.20
C LEU A 234 -6.15 20.37 -5.38
N GLY A 235 -5.57 21.48 -4.94
CA GLY A 235 -6.20 22.79 -5.10
C GLY A 235 -6.31 23.21 -6.56
N GLU A 236 -7.46 23.80 -6.92
CA GLU A 236 -7.58 24.48 -8.21
C GLU A 236 -6.75 25.78 -8.20
N ALA A 237 -6.17 26.15 -9.34
CA ALA A 237 -5.30 27.34 -9.44
C ALA A 237 -5.97 28.64 -8.92
N ALA A 238 -7.30 28.74 -9.02
CA ALA A 238 -8.08 29.87 -8.51
C ALA A 238 -8.18 29.89 -6.97
N GLN A 239 -8.02 28.76 -6.29
CA GLN A 239 -8.04 28.64 -4.82
C GLN A 239 -6.67 28.90 -4.20
N VAL A 240 -5.58 28.64 -4.93
CA VAL A 240 -4.19 28.87 -4.46
C VAL A 240 -3.95 30.32 -4.05
N SER A 241 -4.59 31.29 -4.74
CA SER A 241 -4.49 32.71 -4.38
C SER A 241 -5.03 33.02 -2.98
N LYS A 242 -5.97 32.23 -2.44
CA LYS A 242 -6.50 32.38 -1.08
C LYS A 242 -5.57 31.80 -0.02
N TRP A 243 -4.81 30.75 -0.34
CA TRP A 243 -3.83 30.11 0.55
C TRP A 243 -2.53 30.91 0.66
N ASN A 244 -2.21 31.70 -0.37
CA ASN A 244 -1.03 32.57 -0.37
C ASN A 244 -1.23 33.88 0.42
N ASN A 245 -2.35 34.04 1.12
CA ASN A 245 -2.58 35.20 1.98
C ASN A 245 -1.80 35.05 3.29
N PRO A 246 -1.00 36.07 3.68
CA PRO A 246 -0.37 36.09 5.00
C PRO A 246 -1.43 35.88 6.10
N GLY A 247 -1.21 34.89 6.97
CA GLY A 247 -2.12 34.56 8.07
C GLY A 247 -3.12 33.43 7.80
N ALA A 248 -3.05 32.74 6.66
CA ALA A 248 -3.78 31.49 6.48
C ALA A 248 -3.18 30.37 7.35
N ASP A 249 -4.02 29.71 8.14
CA ASP A 249 -3.59 28.54 8.93
C ASP A 249 -3.37 27.33 8.01
N LEU A 250 -2.16 26.79 8.04
CA LEU A 250 -1.79 25.56 7.33
C LEU A 250 -1.39 24.48 8.35
N VAL A 251 -1.60 23.22 7.98
CA VAL A 251 -1.19 22.07 8.79
C VAL A 251 -0.01 21.39 8.12
N VAL A 252 1.03 21.11 8.91
CA VAL A 252 2.19 20.31 8.50
C VAL A 252 2.17 19.02 9.30
N SER A 253 2.19 17.88 8.61
CA SER A 253 2.21 16.54 9.22
C SER A 253 3.36 15.71 8.65
N GLY A 254 3.89 14.80 9.47
CA GLY A 254 4.96 13.88 9.08
C GLY A 254 5.76 13.34 10.27
N TRP A 255 6.69 12.42 10.00
CA TRP A 255 7.49 11.69 11.00
C TRP A 255 8.86 12.32 11.31
N GLY A 256 9.03 13.61 11.05
CA GLY A 256 10.18 14.39 11.55
C GLY A 256 11.57 14.06 10.97
N GLN A 257 11.70 13.25 9.91
CA GLN A 257 12.97 13.14 9.18
C GLN A 257 13.14 14.31 8.21
N THR A 258 14.14 15.14 8.44
CA THR A 258 14.57 16.20 7.51
C THR A 258 16.00 15.94 7.02
N GLU A 259 16.39 16.57 5.90
CA GLU A 259 17.74 16.38 5.30
C GLU A 259 18.88 16.77 6.26
N THR A 260 18.59 17.66 7.20
CA THR A 260 19.37 17.88 8.41
C THR A 260 18.77 17.01 9.51
N ARG A 261 19.57 16.29 10.30
CA ARG A 261 19.08 15.69 11.55
C ARG A 261 18.77 16.78 12.58
N GLY A 262 17.86 17.70 12.26
CA GLY A 262 17.24 18.58 13.23
C GLY A 262 16.32 17.70 14.06
N LYS A 263 16.72 17.43 15.31
CA LYS A 263 15.75 16.94 16.29
C LYS A 263 14.64 17.99 16.42
N PRO A 264 13.38 17.57 16.66
CA PRO A 264 12.37 18.50 17.16
C PRO A 264 12.88 19.22 18.42
#